data_AF-A0A800BNE5-F1
#
_entry.id   AF-A0A800BNE5-F1
#
_cell.length_a   1.000
_cell.length_b   1.000
_cell.length_c   1.000
_cell.angle_alpha   90.00
_cell.angle_beta   90.00
_cell.angle_gamma   90.00
#
_symmetry.space_group_name_H-M   'P 1'
#
loop_
_entity.id
_entity.type
_entity.pdbx_description
1 polymer ?
#
loop_
_entity_poly.entity_id
_entity_poly.type
_entity_poly.pdbx_seq_one_letter_code
_entity_poly.pdbx_strand_id
1 'polypeptide(L)'
;MALATQMISGLASGLDWRDIIDQLMRIERRPIDLVENKKSEYEQRLSAWQDLNTRLLSLRSAVDELKDPEDFNLFKATMTSSNTTVTASTLLNATTSSSAAPGTYTITISNLASAQKLSSNPFASITEALGTSYAGDILINGRVIHIYENDSLADIRDRINAANTGSNPTGVTASIVSYGTNNYRLILTNDTTGEEGISLLNASSADLLQLFGWKDS
;
A
#
# COMPACT_ATOMS: atom_id res chain seq x y z
N MET A 1 -49.69 22.66 -47.28
CA MET A 1 -50.75 22.22 -48.23
C MET A 1 -50.46 20.76 -48.52
N ALA A 2 -51.24 19.85 -47.96
CA ALA A 2 -52.36 19.19 -48.66
C ALA A 2 -51.84 18.23 -49.74
N LEU A 3 -52.26 16.99 -49.87
CA LEU A 3 -53.15 16.09 -49.14
C LEU A 3 -53.03 14.79 -49.96
N ALA A 4 -53.01 13.64 -49.28
CA ALA A 4 -53.46 12.36 -49.82
C ALA A 4 -52.86 11.85 -51.15
N THR A 5 -51.82 11.02 -51.08
CA THR A 5 -51.74 9.86 -51.98
C THR A 5 -52.37 8.69 -51.26
N GLN A 6 -53.71 8.67 -51.27
CA GLN A 6 -54.48 7.48 -50.93
C GLN A 6 -54.04 6.36 -51.87
N MET A 7 -53.26 5.41 -51.36
CA MET A 7 -53.03 4.17 -52.10
C MET A 7 -54.39 3.48 -52.19
N ILE A 8 -55.00 3.52 -53.36
CA ILE A 8 -56.28 2.90 -53.68
C ILE A 8 -56.13 1.39 -53.45
N SER A 9 -56.68 0.89 -52.34
CA SER A 9 -56.88 -0.54 -52.12
C SER A 9 -58.19 -0.94 -52.80
N GLY A 10 -58.13 -1.82 -53.79
CA GLY A 10 -59.23 -2.75 -54.11
C GLY A 10 -60.61 -2.21 -54.51
N LEU A 11 -60.77 -0.96 -54.95
CA LEU A 11 -62.09 -0.34 -55.13
C LEU A 11 -62.95 -0.83 -56.34
N ALA A 12 -62.53 -1.85 -57.10
CA ALA A 12 -63.35 -2.36 -58.21
C ALA A 12 -63.47 -3.89 -58.32
N SER A 13 -62.79 -4.68 -57.45
CA SER A 13 -62.77 -6.15 -57.58
C SER A 13 -63.20 -6.92 -56.33
N GLY A 14 -63.48 -6.26 -55.20
CA GLY A 14 -63.79 -6.93 -53.93
C GLY A 14 -62.63 -7.77 -53.35
N LEU A 15 -61.42 -7.64 -53.92
CA LEU A 15 -60.23 -8.36 -53.53
C LEU A 15 -59.29 -7.41 -52.77
N ASP A 16 -59.11 -7.66 -51.47
CA ASP A 16 -58.13 -6.97 -50.63
C ASP A 16 -56.75 -7.58 -50.87
N TRP A 17 -56.08 -7.08 -51.91
CA TRP A 17 -54.77 -7.55 -52.30
C TRP A 17 -53.70 -7.32 -51.23
N ARG A 18 -53.89 -6.37 -50.30
CA ARG A 18 -52.94 -6.12 -49.21
C ARG A 18 -52.97 -7.25 -48.21
N ASP A 19 -54.17 -7.68 -47.80
CA ASP A 19 -54.32 -8.81 -46.90
C ASP A 19 -53.80 -10.11 -47.53
N ILE A 20 -54.02 -10.31 -48.84
CA ILE A 20 -53.45 -11.46 -49.57
C ILE A 20 -51.92 -11.40 -49.63
N ILE A 21 -51.32 -10.23 -49.91
CA ILE A 21 -49.86 -10.06 -49.89
C ILE A 21 -49.30 -10.25 -48.49
N ASP A 22 -49.94 -9.72 -47.45
CA ASP A 22 -49.53 -9.90 -46.06
C ASP A 22 -49.62 -11.38 -45.63
N GLN A 23 -50.65 -12.09 -46.06
CA GLN A 23 -50.80 -13.53 -45.84
C GLN A 23 -49.73 -14.35 -46.59
N LEU A 24 -49.42 -14.01 -47.84
CA LEU A 24 -48.33 -14.64 -48.61
C LEU A 24 -46.95 -14.33 -48.00
N MET A 25 -46.70 -13.10 -47.58
CA MET A 25 -45.47 -12.73 -46.87
C MET A 25 -45.33 -13.44 -45.53
N ARG A 26 -46.43 -13.67 -44.79
CA ARG A 26 -46.41 -14.48 -43.57
C ARG A 26 -46.03 -15.94 -43.85
N ILE A 27 -46.51 -16.51 -44.94
CA ILE A 27 -46.14 -17.87 -45.36
C ILE A 27 -44.66 -17.92 -45.75
N GLU A 28 -44.19 -16.93 -46.53
CA GLU A 28 -42.79 -16.82 -46.95
C GLU A 28 -41.83 -16.56 -45.77
N ARG A 29 -42.32 -15.96 -44.68
CA ARG A 29 -41.56 -15.75 -43.43
C ARG A 29 -41.46 -16.97 -42.52
N ARG A 30 -42.26 -18.03 -42.71
CA ARG A 30 -42.18 -19.26 -41.90
C ARG A 30 -40.76 -19.83 -41.72
N PRO A 31 -39.91 -19.95 -42.76
CA PRO A 31 -38.53 -20.41 -42.57
C PRO A 31 -37.70 -19.49 -41.67
N ILE A 32 -37.97 -18.17 -41.68
CA ILE A 32 -37.31 -17.20 -40.80
C ILE A 32 -37.74 -17.44 -39.36
N ASP A 33 -39.04 -17.61 -39.10
CA ASP A 33 -39.57 -17.89 -37.75
C ASP A 33 -38.98 -19.20 -37.19
N LEU A 34 -38.81 -20.23 -38.03
CA LEU A 34 -38.16 -21.48 -37.63
C LEU A 34 -36.69 -21.29 -37.24
N VAL A 35 -35.95 -20.44 -37.96
CA VAL A 35 -34.55 -20.13 -37.64
C VAL A 35 -34.45 -19.26 -36.38
N GLU A 36 -35.34 -18.27 -36.20
CA GLU A 36 -35.35 -17.44 -34.99
C GLU A 36 -35.71 -18.26 -33.75
N ASN A 37 -36.65 -19.20 -33.87
CA ASN A 37 -36.95 -20.15 -32.79
C ASN A 37 -35.75 -21.03 -32.42
N LYS A 38 -35.02 -21.55 -33.42
CA LYS A 38 -33.78 -22.32 -33.18
C LYS A 38 -32.70 -21.46 -32.52
N LYS A 39 -32.55 -20.21 -32.96
CA LYS A 39 -31.61 -19.25 -32.36
C LYS A 39 -31.95 -18.99 -30.90
N SER A 40 -33.21 -18.73 -30.58
CA SER A 40 -33.67 -18.56 -29.19
C SER A 40 -33.39 -19.80 -28.34
N GLU A 41 -33.61 -21.01 -28.87
CA GLU A 41 -33.27 -22.26 -28.19
C GLU A 41 -31.76 -22.38 -27.93
N TYR A 42 -30.92 -22.05 -28.91
CA TYR A 42 -29.47 -22.06 -28.74
C TYR A 42 -28.97 -20.98 -27.76
N GLU A 43 -29.56 -19.78 -27.75
CA GLU A 43 -29.25 -18.72 -26.80
C GLU A 43 -29.59 -19.14 -25.36
N GLN A 44 -30.75 -19.80 -25.15
CA GLN A 44 -31.12 -20.35 -23.85
C GLN A 44 -30.13 -21.44 -23.40
N ARG A 45 -29.74 -22.34 -24.30
CA ARG A 45 -28.72 -23.36 -24.01
C ARG A 45 -27.37 -22.74 -23.67
N LEU A 46 -26.93 -21.73 -24.43
CA LEU A 46 -25.69 -21.01 -24.17
C LEU A 46 -25.71 -20.35 -22.79
N SER A 47 -26.81 -19.68 -22.44
CA SER A 47 -26.99 -19.06 -21.13
C SER A 47 -26.92 -20.09 -19.99
N ALA A 48 -27.57 -21.25 -20.15
CA ALA A 48 -27.49 -22.34 -19.18
C ALA A 48 -26.06 -22.89 -19.02
N TRP A 49 -25.30 -23.02 -20.12
CA TRP A 49 -23.89 -23.43 -20.07
C TRP A 49 -22.99 -22.38 -19.40
N GLN A 50 -23.26 -21.09 -19.63
CA GLN A 50 -22.54 -19.99 -18.99
C GLN A 50 -22.82 -19.94 -17.47
N ASP A 51 -24.07 -20.14 -17.05
CA ASP A 51 -24.44 -20.23 -15.64
C ASP A 51 -23.76 -21.44 -14.97
N LEU A 52 -23.79 -22.61 -15.62
CA LEU A 52 -23.09 -23.80 -15.12
C LEU A 52 -21.58 -23.56 -14.96
N ASN A 53 -20.94 -22.96 -15.98
CA ASN A 53 -19.52 -22.65 -15.94
C ASN A 53 -19.19 -21.69 -14.80
N THR A 54 -20.02 -20.67 -14.59
CA THR A 54 -19.86 -19.71 -13.48
C THR A 54 -19.98 -20.41 -12.13
N ARG A 55 -20.98 -21.27 -11.95
CA ARG A 55 -21.16 -22.05 -10.71
C ARG A 55 -20.01 -23.00 -10.44
N LEU A 56 -19.50 -23.68 -11.48
CA LEU A 56 -18.34 -24.57 -11.35
C LEU A 56 -17.07 -23.79 -11.03
N LEU A 57 -16.89 -22.61 -11.60
CA LEU A 57 -15.77 -21.75 -11.27
C LEU A 57 -15.84 -21.30 -9.80
N SER A 58 -17.01 -20.89 -9.31
CA SER A 58 -17.20 -20.54 -7.90
C SER A 58 -16.92 -21.71 -6.97
N LEU A 59 -17.38 -22.91 -7.31
CA LEU A 59 -17.10 -24.12 -6.53
C LEU A 59 -15.60 -24.43 -6.52
N ARG A 60 -14.94 -24.34 -7.67
CA ARG A 60 -13.49 -24.54 -7.78
C ARG A 60 -12.75 -23.56 -6.88
N SER A 61 -13.10 -22.26 -6.92
CA SER A 61 -12.45 -21.26 -6.07
C SER A 61 -12.64 -21.57 -4.59
N ALA A 62 -13.85 -21.96 -4.17
CA ALA A 62 -14.11 -22.32 -2.77
C ALA A 62 -13.32 -23.57 -2.31
N VAL A 63 -13.11 -24.54 -3.21
CA VAL A 63 -12.27 -25.72 -2.91
C VAL A 63 -10.79 -25.37 -2.93
N ASP A 64 -10.36 -24.50 -3.83
CA ASP A 64 -8.99 -24.00 -3.90
C ASP A 64 -8.60 -23.21 -2.63
N GLU A 65 -9.54 -22.52 -2.00
CA GLU A 65 -9.36 -21.86 -0.70
C GLU A 65 -9.35 -22.84 0.48
N LEU A 66 -9.93 -24.03 0.35
CA LEU A 66 -10.06 -25.00 1.46
C LEU A 66 -9.00 -26.11 1.41
N LYS A 67 -8.22 -26.20 0.35
CA LYS A 67 -7.30 -27.33 0.14
C LYS A 67 -6.05 -27.26 1.02
N ASP A 68 -5.70 -26.08 1.53
CA ASP A 68 -4.44 -25.86 2.22
C ASP A 68 -4.56 -26.30 3.69
N PRO A 69 -3.82 -27.35 4.12
CA PRO A 69 -3.92 -27.87 5.48
C PRO A 69 -3.52 -26.86 6.56
N GLU A 70 -2.73 -25.84 6.19
CA GLU A 70 -2.31 -24.77 7.09
C GLU A 70 -3.49 -23.90 7.56
N ASP A 71 -4.55 -23.77 6.76
CA ASP A 71 -5.77 -23.03 7.12
C ASP A 71 -6.57 -23.71 8.24
N PHE A 72 -6.28 -24.99 8.51
CA PHE A 72 -6.87 -25.72 9.64
C PHE A 72 -5.97 -25.71 10.88
N ASN A 73 -4.70 -25.30 10.75
CA ASN A 73 -3.75 -25.18 11.86
C ASN A 73 -3.75 -23.76 12.43
N LEU A 74 -4.94 -23.22 12.70
CA LEU A 74 -5.12 -21.88 13.25
C LEU A 74 -4.93 -21.92 14.76
N PHE A 75 -3.84 -21.32 15.22
CA PHE A 75 -3.63 -21.05 16.63
C PHE A 75 -4.19 -19.68 16.99
N LYS A 76 -4.71 -19.55 18.21
CA LYS A 76 -5.15 -18.27 18.77
C LYS A 76 -4.33 -17.96 20.02
N ALA A 77 -3.61 -16.84 20.00
CA ALA A 77 -2.99 -16.32 21.21
C ALA A 77 -4.07 -15.76 22.15
N THR A 78 -4.01 -16.16 23.42
CA THR A 78 -4.76 -15.52 24.51
C THR A 78 -3.75 -15.08 25.55
N MET A 79 -3.87 -13.84 26.02
CA MET A 79 -2.90 -13.24 26.92
C MET A 79 -3.60 -12.74 28.18
N THR A 80 -2.97 -12.97 29.32
CA THR A 80 -3.39 -12.45 30.62
C THR A 80 -2.24 -11.68 31.25
N SER A 81 -2.58 -10.66 32.03
CA SER A 81 -1.61 -9.85 32.77
C SER A 81 -1.61 -10.30 34.22
N SER A 82 -0.44 -10.32 34.85
CA SER A 82 -0.31 -10.53 36.29
C SER A 82 -0.81 -9.33 37.11
N ASN A 83 -0.96 -8.16 36.48
CA ASN A 83 -1.51 -6.97 37.10
C ASN A 83 -2.97 -6.78 36.67
N THR A 84 -3.89 -6.75 37.64
CA THR A 84 -5.34 -6.62 37.41
C THR A 84 -5.76 -5.26 36.84
N THR A 85 -4.89 -4.25 36.89
CA THR A 85 -5.17 -2.88 36.41
C THR A 85 -4.65 -2.65 34.99
N VAL A 86 -3.70 -3.46 34.53
CA VAL A 86 -3.07 -3.31 33.21
C VAL A 86 -3.44 -4.49 32.33
N THR A 87 -4.16 -4.24 31.24
CA THR A 87 -4.53 -5.30 30.30
C THR A 87 -3.30 -5.75 29.51
N ALA A 88 -3.18 -7.07 29.29
CA ALA A 88 -2.02 -7.63 28.59
C ALA A 88 -1.83 -7.03 27.17
N SER A 89 -2.93 -6.69 26.50
CA SER A 89 -2.92 -6.06 25.18
C SER A 89 -2.31 -4.66 25.14
N THR A 90 -2.21 -3.97 26.28
CA THR A 90 -1.52 -2.67 26.36
C THR A 90 0.00 -2.81 26.52
N LEU A 91 0.47 -3.99 26.94
CA LEU A 91 1.89 -4.27 27.16
C LEU A 91 2.53 -4.97 25.97
N LEU A 92 1.82 -5.93 25.37
CA LEU A 92 2.31 -6.76 24.29
C LEU A 92 1.15 -7.24 23.43
N ASN A 93 1.37 -7.27 22.11
CA ASN A 93 0.50 -7.96 21.18
C ASN A 93 1.22 -9.21 20.66
N ALA A 94 0.51 -10.34 20.62
CA ALA A 94 1.03 -11.60 20.10
C ALA A 94 0.15 -12.09 18.96
N THR A 95 0.77 -12.35 17.82
CA THR A 95 0.16 -13.01 16.66
C THR A 95 0.77 -14.39 16.50
N THR A 96 -0.02 -15.34 15.98
CA THR A 96 0.37 -16.73 15.79
C THR A 96 0.38 -17.06 14.31
N SER A 97 1.39 -17.82 13.86
CA SER A 97 1.45 -18.43 12.54
C SER A 97 0.92 -19.88 12.55
N SER A 98 0.72 -20.47 11.37
CA SER A 98 0.37 -21.89 11.18
C SER A 98 1.42 -22.86 11.75
N SER A 99 2.65 -22.38 11.97
CA SER A 99 3.77 -23.13 12.53
C SER A 99 3.93 -22.98 14.06
N ALA A 100 3.01 -22.29 14.74
CA ALA A 100 3.11 -22.07 16.17
C ALA A 100 2.93 -23.38 16.97
N ALA A 101 3.71 -23.57 18.03
CA ALA A 101 3.53 -24.71 18.93
C ALA A 101 2.51 -24.36 20.03
N PRO A 102 1.51 -25.21 20.29
CA PRO A 102 0.57 -24.98 21.39
C PRO A 102 1.30 -25.08 22.73
N GLY A 103 1.14 -24.05 23.56
CA GLY A 103 1.80 -23.99 24.86
C GLY A 103 1.48 -22.71 25.63
N THR A 104 1.80 -22.73 26.91
CA THR A 104 1.70 -21.56 27.78
C THR A 104 3.09 -20.97 27.98
N TYR A 105 3.22 -19.67 27.71
CA TYR A 105 4.48 -18.94 27.84
C TYR A 105 4.36 -17.85 28.90
N THR A 106 5.33 -17.75 29.79
CA THR A 106 5.45 -16.65 30.76
C THR A 106 6.47 -15.66 30.26
N ILE A 107 6.04 -14.43 29.98
CA ILE A 107 6.88 -13.36 29.43
C ILE A 107 7.04 -12.28 30.50
N THR A 108 8.28 -11.82 30.70
CA THR A 108 8.60 -10.67 31.56
C THR A 108 9.22 -9.58 30.69
N ILE A 109 8.63 -8.39 30.72
CA ILE A 109 9.10 -7.23 29.97
C ILE A 109 9.95 -6.39 30.93
N SER A 110 11.27 -6.38 30.72
CA SER A 110 12.19 -5.56 31.54
C SER A 110 12.34 -4.16 30.97
N ASN A 111 12.69 -4.05 29.70
CA ASN A 111 12.94 -2.80 29.00
C ASN A 111 12.35 -2.87 27.59
N LEU A 112 11.89 -1.74 27.08
CA LEU A 112 11.53 -1.61 25.68
C LEU A 112 12.77 -1.25 24.88
N ALA A 113 12.93 -1.86 23.72
CA ALA A 113 13.94 -1.42 22.77
C ALA A 113 13.62 0.01 22.34
N SER A 114 14.57 0.92 22.55
CA SER A 114 14.49 2.31 22.10
C SER A 114 15.43 2.54 20.92
N ALA A 115 15.09 3.46 20.04
CA ALA A 115 16.00 3.95 19.02
C ALA A 115 16.94 4.99 19.63
N GLN A 116 18.24 4.91 19.33
CA GLN A 116 19.19 5.93 19.75
C GLN A 116 18.89 7.26 19.06
N LYS A 117 18.99 8.36 19.82
CA LYS A 117 18.84 9.72 19.31
C LYS A 117 20.06 10.56 19.67
N LEU A 118 20.64 11.22 18.68
CA LEU A 118 21.77 12.13 18.88
C LEU A 118 21.34 13.55 18.55
N SER A 119 21.56 14.47 19.48
CA SER A 119 21.29 15.89 19.34
C SER A 119 22.59 16.67 19.18
N SER A 120 22.65 17.55 18.18
CA SER A 120 23.75 18.47 18.00
C SER A 120 23.72 19.61 19.04
N ASN A 121 24.82 20.35 19.11
CA ASN A 121 24.87 21.69 19.68
C ASN A 121 23.83 22.63 19.02
N PRO A 122 23.45 23.72 19.70
CA PRO A 122 22.51 24.70 19.17
C PRO A 122 23.13 25.56 18.06
N PHE A 123 22.35 25.82 17.02
CA PHE A 123 22.66 26.70 15.91
C PHE A 123 21.68 27.88 15.87
N ALA A 124 22.16 29.04 15.41
CA ALA A 124 21.37 30.27 15.40
C ALA A 124 20.33 30.32 14.27
N SER A 125 20.55 29.60 13.17
CA SER A 125 19.69 29.59 11.99
C SER A 125 19.60 28.20 11.36
N ILE A 126 18.48 27.93 10.71
CA ILE A 126 18.24 26.70 9.94
C ILE A 126 18.81 26.83 8.51
N THR A 127 18.81 28.05 7.97
CA THR A 127 19.01 28.32 6.53
C THR A 127 20.30 29.07 6.23
N GLU A 128 20.95 29.66 7.23
CA GLU A 128 22.26 30.28 7.02
C GLU A 128 23.35 29.21 6.90
N ALA A 129 24.34 29.49 6.07
CA ALA A 129 25.48 28.61 5.87
C ALA A 129 26.29 28.46 7.17
N LEU A 130 26.69 27.23 7.50
CA LEU A 130 27.50 26.95 8.68
C LEU A 130 28.95 27.43 8.53
N GLY A 131 29.40 27.63 7.29
CA GLY A 131 30.73 28.14 6.95
C GLY A 131 31.80 27.06 6.86
N THR A 132 33.02 27.48 6.50
CA THR A 132 34.15 26.60 6.20
C THR A 132 34.57 25.67 7.34
N SER A 133 34.29 26.05 8.58
CA SER A 133 34.60 25.22 9.77
C SER A 133 33.80 23.92 9.81
N TYR A 134 32.64 23.87 9.16
CA TYR A 134 31.77 22.70 9.09
C TYR A 134 31.91 21.92 7.77
N ALA A 135 32.75 22.40 6.84
CA ALA A 135 32.96 21.72 5.56
C ALA A 135 33.84 20.47 5.74
N GLY A 136 33.38 19.35 5.20
CA GLY A 136 34.08 18.06 5.22
C GLY A 136 33.11 16.88 5.26
N ASP A 137 33.68 15.71 5.47
CA ASP A 137 32.95 14.44 5.38
C ASP A 137 32.78 13.78 6.75
N ILE A 138 31.58 13.27 6.99
CA ILE A 138 31.28 12.37 8.12
C ILE A 138 30.77 11.03 7.59
N LEU A 139 31.04 9.95 8.31
CA LEU A 139 30.39 8.67 8.08
C LEU A 139 29.24 8.49 9.07
N ILE A 140 28.07 8.13 8.55
CA ILE A 140 26.92 7.67 9.33
C ILE A 140 26.66 6.22 8.96
N ASN A 141 26.82 5.30 9.91
CA ASN A 141 26.67 3.85 9.70
C ASN A 141 27.46 3.35 8.46
N GLY A 142 28.69 3.84 8.30
CA GLY A 142 29.57 3.48 7.18
C GLY A 142 29.34 4.26 5.87
N ARG A 143 28.31 5.12 5.80
CA ARG A 143 27.98 5.89 4.60
C ARG A 143 28.50 7.32 4.71
N VAL A 144 29.19 7.78 3.67
CA VAL A 144 29.74 9.14 3.62
C VAL A 144 28.63 10.16 3.40
N ILE A 145 28.65 11.22 4.20
CA ILE A 145 27.83 12.42 4.07
C ILE A 145 28.79 13.60 3.87
N HIS A 146 28.72 14.20 2.69
CA HIS A 146 29.50 15.38 2.34
C HIS A 146 28.81 16.64 2.88
N ILE A 147 29.56 17.49 3.60
CA ILE A 147 29.10 18.79 4.07
C ILE A 147 29.95 19.86 3.39
N TYR A 148 29.30 20.78 2.69
CA TYR A 148 29.92 21.88 1.96
C TYR A 148 29.89 23.17 2.79
N GLU A 149 30.79 24.10 2.49
CA GLU A 149 30.93 25.37 3.22
C GLU A 149 29.67 26.26 3.19
N ASN A 150 28.86 26.12 2.12
CA ASN A 150 27.64 26.87 1.89
C ASN A 150 26.39 26.14 2.40
N ASP A 151 26.54 24.95 2.98
CA ASP A 151 25.41 24.19 3.51
C ASP A 151 24.86 24.81 4.78
N SER A 152 23.54 24.83 4.85
CA SER A 152 22.77 25.13 6.05
C SER A 152 22.42 23.84 6.82
N LEU A 153 21.86 23.99 8.03
CA LEU A 153 21.32 22.84 8.76
C LEU A 153 20.26 22.08 7.96
N ALA A 154 19.43 22.79 7.20
CA ALA A 154 18.42 22.17 6.34
C ALA A 154 19.07 21.30 5.26
N ASP A 155 20.13 21.79 4.61
CA ASP A 155 20.83 21.04 3.56
C ASP A 155 21.45 19.76 4.11
N ILE A 156 22.05 19.82 5.31
CA ILE A 156 22.63 18.65 5.96
C ILE A 156 21.54 17.64 6.36
N ARG A 157 20.43 18.10 6.94
CA ARG A 157 19.27 17.24 7.25
C ARG A 157 18.80 16.52 5.99
N ASP A 158 18.57 17.26 4.91
CA ASP A 158 18.02 16.73 3.68
C ASP A 158 19.00 15.75 3.02
N ARG A 159 20.31 16.03 3.10
CA ARG A 159 21.34 15.11 2.60
C ARG A 159 21.43 13.82 3.41
N ILE A 160 21.33 13.88 4.73
CA ILE A 160 21.30 12.67 5.57
C ILE A 160 20.05 11.84 5.26
N ASN A 161 18.89 12.47 5.11
CA ASN A 161 17.65 11.77 4.75
C ASN A 161 17.69 11.19 3.33
N ALA A 162 18.27 11.90 2.36
CA ALA A 162 18.50 11.38 1.03
C ALA A 162 19.47 10.18 1.04
N ALA A 163 20.46 10.22 1.94
CA ALA A 163 21.38 9.12 2.16
C ALA A 163 20.74 7.89 2.82
N ASN A 164 19.58 8.06 3.45
CA ASN A 164 18.80 7.00 4.08
C ASN A 164 17.84 6.28 3.11
N THR A 165 18.24 6.14 1.85
CA THR A 165 17.41 5.49 0.82
C THR A 165 18.24 4.59 -0.09
N GLY A 166 17.56 3.72 -0.84
CA GLY A 166 18.18 2.80 -1.81
C GLY A 166 18.68 1.49 -1.19
N SER A 167 19.62 0.82 -1.85
CA SER A 167 20.10 -0.51 -1.47
C SER A 167 21.06 -0.54 -0.28
N ASN A 168 21.58 0.62 0.13
CA ASN A 168 22.45 0.77 1.31
C ASN A 168 22.08 2.07 2.06
N PRO A 169 20.93 2.07 2.77
CA PRO A 169 20.49 3.22 3.55
C PRO A 169 21.38 3.41 4.78
N THR A 170 21.47 4.63 5.29
CA THR A 170 22.13 4.90 6.59
C THR A 170 21.41 4.26 7.76
N GLY A 171 20.10 4.00 7.67
CA GLY A 171 19.24 3.61 8.80
C GLY A 171 19.04 4.75 9.81
N VAL A 172 19.27 5.99 9.38
CA VAL A 172 19.24 7.17 10.26
C VAL A 172 18.43 8.28 9.61
N THR A 173 17.41 8.73 10.32
CA THR A 173 16.60 9.89 9.96
C THR A 173 17.09 11.15 10.68
N ALA A 174 17.31 12.23 9.92
CA ALA A 174 17.66 13.54 10.43
C ALA A 174 16.43 14.47 10.50
N SER A 175 16.30 15.20 11.60
CA SER A 175 15.27 16.22 11.79
C SER A 175 15.85 17.45 12.48
N ILE A 176 15.19 18.60 12.37
CA ILE A 176 15.62 19.82 13.05
C ILE A 176 14.55 20.21 14.07
N VAL A 177 14.97 20.41 15.32
CA VAL A 177 14.09 20.81 16.41
C VAL A 177 14.48 22.22 16.87
N SER A 178 13.49 23.10 17.02
CA SER A 178 13.65 24.42 17.61
C SER A 178 13.35 24.39 19.11
N TYR A 179 14.29 24.82 19.92
CA TYR A 179 14.15 24.95 21.39
C TYR A 179 13.93 26.41 21.83
N GLY A 180 13.61 27.30 20.88
CA GLY A 180 13.41 28.73 21.13
C GLY A 180 14.15 29.60 20.12
N THR A 181 14.25 30.89 20.40
CA THR A 181 14.93 31.86 19.53
C THR A 181 16.41 31.50 19.36
N ASN A 182 16.86 31.40 18.11
CA ASN A 182 18.24 31.10 17.74
C ASN A 182 18.80 29.80 18.36
N ASN A 183 17.94 28.80 18.57
CA ASN A 183 18.33 27.51 19.13
C ASN A 183 17.70 26.38 18.31
N TYR A 184 18.37 26.06 17.21
CA TYR A 184 18.02 24.95 16.33
C TYR A 184 19.02 23.81 16.53
N ARG A 185 18.52 22.58 16.66
CA ARG A 185 19.36 21.39 16.81
C ARG A 185 19.02 20.38 15.76
N LEU A 186 20.06 19.80 15.16
CA LEU A 186 19.94 18.62 14.32
C LEU A 186 19.81 17.40 15.22
N ILE A 187 18.77 16.61 14.99
CA ILE A 187 18.48 15.37 15.70
C ILE A 187 18.62 14.23 14.71
N LEU A 188 19.51 13.29 14.99
CA LEU A 188 19.63 12.02 14.28
C LEU A 188 18.92 10.95 15.07
N THR A 189 18.05 10.18 14.43
CA THR A 189 17.30 9.08 15.04
C THR A 189 17.58 7.81 14.27
N ASN A 190 17.96 6.73 14.95
CA ASN A 190 18.03 5.41 14.31
C ASN A 190 16.60 4.97 13.94
N ASP A 191 16.40 4.48 12.71
CA ASP A 191 15.09 4.00 12.26
C ASP A 191 14.69 2.69 12.94
N THR A 192 15.68 1.97 13.47
CA THR A 192 15.48 0.73 14.23
C THR A 192 15.69 0.95 15.71
N THR A 193 14.95 0.20 16.52
CA THR A 193 15.16 0.13 17.96
C THR A 193 16.07 -1.05 18.29
N GLY A 194 16.86 -0.95 19.35
CA GLY A 194 17.77 -2.03 19.75
C GLY A 194 19.08 -1.52 20.33
N GLU A 195 20.01 -2.43 20.54
CA GLU A 195 21.35 -2.11 21.04
C GLU A 195 22.26 -1.50 19.96
N GLU A 196 21.98 -1.79 18.68
CA GLU A 196 22.69 -1.15 17.57
C GLU A 196 22.30 0.34 17.47
N GLY A 197 23.28 1.19 17.76
CA GLY A 197 23.13 2.65 17.73
C GLY A 197 23.50 3.27 16.39
N ILE A 198 23.67 4.59 16.41
CA ILE A 198 24.19 5.38 15.31
C ILE A 198 25.72 5.40 15.40
N SER A 199 26.40 4.85 14.41
CA SER A 199 27.85 4.99 14.25
C SER A 199 28.17 6.29 13.52
N LEU A 200 28.87 7.20 14.21
CA LEU A 200 29.38 8.45 13.64
C LEU A 200 30.91 8.43 13.63
N LEU A 201 31.52 8.70 12.47
CA LEU A 201 32.97 8.83 12.33
C LEU A 201 33.32 10.09 11.52
N ASN A 202 34.42 10.75 11.86
CA ASN A 202 35.00 11.77 10.99
C ASN A 202 35.66 11.09 9.79
N ALA A 203 35.40 11.60 8.58
CA ALA A 203 36.01 11.13 7.34
C ALA A 203 36.92 12.18 6.68
N SER A 204 37.10 13.32 7.32
CA SER A 204 37.93 14.43 6.86
C SER A 204 38.94 14.85 7.91
N SER A 205 39.84 15.78 7.57
CA SER A 205 40.81 16.34 8.50
C SER A 205 40.18 17.23 9.58
N ALA A 206 38.94 17.67 9.40
CA ALA A 206 38.20 18.46 10.38
C ALA A 206 37.48 17.54 11.37
N ASP A 207 37.53 17.88 12.67
CA ASP A 207 36.76 17.18 13.71
C ASP A 207 35.32 17.70 13.74
N LEU A 208 34.55 17.31 12.73
CA LEU A 208 33.15 17.71 12.58
C LEU A 208 32.29 17.13 13.71
N LEU A 209 32.58 15.93 14.19
CA LEU A 209 31.83 15.32 15.30
C LEU A 209 31.96 16.13 16.59
N GLN A 210 33.17 16.59 16.92
CA GLN A 210 33.36 17.47 18.07
C GLN A 210 32.66 18.82 17.89
N LEU A 211 32.69 19.37 16.67
CA LEU A 211 32.09 20.66 16.35
C LEU A 211 30.56 20.62 16.44
N PHE A 212 29.93 19.59 15.85
CA PHE A 212 28.50 19.33 16.01
C PHE A 212 28.14 18.95 17.45
N GLY A 213 29.08 18.41 18.23
CA GLY A 213 28.94 18.18 19.67
C GLY A 213 27.77 17.27 20.04
N TRP A 214 27.66 16.16 19.32
CA TRP A 214 26.59 15.17 19.46
C TRP A 214 26.46 14.68 20.91
N LYS A 215 25.23 14.72 21.43
CA LYS A 215 24.85 14.20 22.75
C LYS A 215 23.69 13.24 22.60
N ASP A 216 23.73 12.14 23.33
CA ASP A 216 22.58 11.24 23.44
C ASP A 216 21.42 11.99 24.12
N SER A 217 20.22 11.88 23.55
CA SER A 217 19.05 12.70 23.93
C SER A 217 17.85 11.87 24.36
#